data_AF-A0AAD8KQG5-F1
#
_entry.id   AF-A0AAD8KQG5-F1
#
_cell.length_a   1.000
_cell.length_b   1.000
_cell.length_c   1.000
_cell.angle_alpha   90.00
_cell.angle_beta   90.00
_cell.angle_gamma   90.00
#
_symmetry.space_group_name_H-M   'P 1'
#
loop_
_entity.id
_entity.type
_entity.pdbx_description
1 polymer ?
#
loop_
_entity_poly.entity_id
_entity_poly.type
_entity_poly.pdbx_seq_one_letter_code
_entity_poly.pdbx_strand_id
1 'polypeptide(L)'
;MSSSSSSSILPYKKLKIFRLGTDGNVYCNHNMVAVLRVAGSRSVRHGHEFYGCTLWPESDCKFFIWKEYVDVMFGEGSNFKQLEMKNKSLELKIENLKMDKMLLQTENKCLKNKLKFKSNKVSVAAIVLVLGAMYWYFVD
;
A
#
# COMPACT_ATOMS: atom_id res chain seq x y z
N MET A 1 -35.74 7.51 -16.08
CA MET A 1 -34.59 8.02 -15.28
C MET A 1 -33.88 6.77 -14.77
N SER A 2 -33.05 6.10 -15.57
CA SER A 2 -31.63 6.44 -15.83
C SER A 2 -30.91 6.62 -14.49
N SER A 3 -29.96 5.80 -14.05
CA SER A 3 -28.89 5.18 -14.83
C SER A 3 -28.30 3.98 -14.07
N SER A 4 -28.39 2.79 -14.65
CA SER A 4 -27.58 1.64 -14.25
C SER A 4 -26.14 1.95 -14.65
N SER A 5 -25.30 2.26 -13.67
CA SER A 5 -23.88 2.48 -13.88
C SER A 5 -23.22 1.13 -14.14
N SER A 6 -23.28 0.69 -15.39
CA SER A 6 -22.54 -0.46 -15.89
C SER A 6 -21.06 -0.11 -15.85
N SER A 7 -20.42 -0.39 -14.71
CA SER A 7 -18.98 -0.39 -14.53
C SER A 7 -18.39 -1.39 -15.53
N SER A 8 -18.00 -0.91 -16.71
CA SER A 8 -17.23 -1.66 -17.69
C SER A 8 -15.80 -1.82 -17.19
N ILE A 9 -15.66 -2.65 -16.15
CA ILE A 9 -14.42 -3.30 -15.73
C ILE A 9 -13.92 -4.05 -16.96
N LEU A 10 -12.96 -3.45 -17.67
CA LEU A 10 -12.28 -4.07 -18.79
C LEU A 10 -11.80 -5.45 -18.33
N PRO A 11 -12.02 -6.52 -19.12
CA PRO A 11 -11.55 -7.83 -18.75
C PRO A 11 -10.02 -7.81 -18.88
N TYR A 12 -9.32 -7.60 -17.76
CA TYR A 12 -7.88 -7.82 -17.59
C TYR A 12 -7.52 -9.32 -17.71
N LYS A 13 -8.29 -10.06 -18.52
CA LYS A 13 -8.07 -11.45 -18.86
C LYS A 13 -6.80 -11.51 -19.70
N LYS A 14 -5.68 -11.72 -19.02
CA LYS A 14 -4.46 -12.31 -19.57
C LYS A 14 -3.99 -11.58 -20.83
N LEU A 15 -3.71 -10.29 -20.70
CA LEU A 15 -2.82 -9.63 -21.63
C LEU A 15 -1.47 -10.36 -21.54
N LYS A 16 -1.12 -11.11 -22.60
CA LYS A 16 0.17 -11.79 -22.72
C LYS A 16 1.23 -10.70 -22.57
N ILE A 17 1.89 -10.71 -21.41
CA ILE A 17 3.03 -9.91 -20.98
C ILE A 17 3.64 -9.12 -22.14
N PHE A 18 3.27 -7.85 -22.24
CA PHE A 18 3.87 -6.91 -23.18
C PHE A 18 5.27 -6.55 -22.68
N ARG A 19 6.23 -6.42 -23.61
CA ARG A 19 7.52 -5.79 -23.32
C ARG A 19 7.33 -4.28 -23.51
N LEU A 20 6.80 -3.61 -22.48
CA LEU A 20 6.91 -2.15 -22.38
C LEU A 20 8.34 -1.84 -21.93
N GLY A 21 9.06 -1.04 -22.70
CA GLY A 21 10.40 -0.60 -22.31
C GLY A 21 10.32 0.53 -21.29
N THR A 22 11.40 0.72 -20.53
CA THR A 22 11.57 1.87 -19.62
C THR A 22 11.74 3.20 -20.34
N ASP A 23 11.91 3.15 -21.67
CA ASP A 23 12.04 4.27 -22.60
C ASP A 23 10.69 4.80 -23.11
N GLY A 24 9.57 4.26 -22.62
CA GLY A 24 8.23 4.65 -23.06
C GLY A 24 7.82 4.04 -24.40
N ASN A 25 8.61 3.12 -24.96
CA ASN A 25 8.29 2.46 -26.22
C ASN A 25 7.59 1.11 -25.99
N VAL A 26 6.72 0.76 -26.94
CA VAL A 26 6.07 -0.56 -27.01
C VAL A 26 6.91 -1.45 -27.92
N TYR A 27 7.27 -2.66 -27.46
CA TYR A 27 8.07 -3.60 -28.25
C TYR A 27 7.24 -4.80 -28.71
N CYS A 28 7.43 -5.20 -29.98
CA CYS A 28 6.89 -6.43 -30.51
C CYS A 28 7.70 -7.66 -30.05
N ASN A 29 7.27 -8.88 -30.42
CA ASN A 29 7.94 -10.12 -29.99
C ASN A 29 9.36 -10.30 -30.57
N HIS A 30 9.73 -9.51 -31.60
CA HIS A 30 11.11 -9.45 -32.12
C HIS A 30 12.02 -8.51 -31.32
N ASN A 31 11.54 -7.92 -30.22
CA ASN A 31 12.23 -6.85 -29.48
C ASN A 31 12.52 -5.60 -30.32
N MET A 32 11.71 -5.37 -31.35
CA MET A 32 11.73 -4.12 -32.11
C MET A 32 10.57 -3.23 -31.68
N VAL A 33 10.78 -1.92 -31.76
CA VAL A 33 9.74 -0.92 -31.46
C VAL A 33 8.55 -1.17 -32.37
N ALA A 34 7.37 -1.31 -31.78
CA ALA A 34 6.11 -1.51 -32.48
C ALA A 34 5.66 -0.19 -33.13
N VAL A 35 5.06 -0.30 -34.31
CA VAL A 35 4.61 0.86 -35.09
C VAL A 35 3.12 1.07 -34.87
N LEU A 36 2.72 2.34 -34.69
CA LEU A 36 1.32 2.73 -34.62
C LEU A 36 0.67 2.67 -36.02
N ARG A 37 -0.47 1.99 -36.12
CA ARG A 37 -1.23 1.80 -37.35
C ARG A 37 -2.70 2.07 -37.08
N VAL A 38 -3.47 2.38 -38.12
CA VAL A 38 -4.91 2.63 -38.02
C VAL A 38 -5.68 1.44 -38.59
N ALA A 39 -6.70 1.00 -37.88
CA ALA A 39 -7.57 -0.08 -38.33
C ALA A 39 -8.37 0.33 -39.57
N GLY A 40 -8.21 -0.44 -40.65
CA GLY A 40 -8.91 -0.23 -41.91
C GLY A 40 -10.42 -0.45 -41.84
N SER A 41 -11.11 -0.14 -42.94
CA SER A 41 -12.58 -0.13 -43.03
C SER A 41 -13.27 -1.48 -42.80
N ARG A 42 -12.52 -2.59 -42.87
CA ARG A 42 -13.04 -3.94 -42.60
C ARG A 42 -13.11 -4.30 -41.11
N SER A 43 -12.57 -3.46 -40.24
CA SER A 43 -12.59 -3.66 -38.79
C SER A 43 -13.86 -3.07 -38.17
N VAL A 44 -14.43 -3.74 -37.16
CA VAL A 44 -15.48 -3.16 -36.30
C VAL A 44 -14.98 -1.89 -35.60
N ARG A 45 -13.67 -1.81 -35.35
CA ARG A 45 -12.98 -0.66 -34.76
C ARG A 45 -12.29 0.17 -35.82
N HIS A 46 -12.94 0.41 -36.96
CA HIS A 46 -12.37 1.24 -38.01
C HIS A 46 -11.97 2.62 -37.45
N GLY A 47 -10.80 3.13 -37.86
CA GLY A 47 -10.28 4.42 -37.42
C GLY A 47 -9.55 4.40 -36.07
N HIS A 48 -9.64 3.31 -35.30
CA HIS A 48 -8.88 3.17 -34.06
C HIS A 48 -7.41 2.83 -34.33
N GLU A 49 -6.53 3.31 -33.44
CA GLU A 49 -5.09 3.13 -33.53
C GLU A 49 -4.62 1.90 -32.74
N PHE A 50 -3.67 1.15 -33.30
CA PHE A 50 -3.07 -0.02 -32.67
C PHE A 50 -1.57 -0.09 -32.94
N TYR A 51 -0.83 -0.67 -32.01
CA TYR A 51 0.58 -1.01 -32.20
C TYR A 51 0.69 -2.38 -32.85
N GLY A 52 1.46 -2.46 -33.94
CA GLY A 52 1.75 -3.69 -34.68
C GLY A 52 3.25 -3.90 -34.89
N CYS A 53 3.63 -5.10 -35.34
CA CYS A 53 5.01 -5.40 -35.70
C CYS A 53 5.48 -4.53 -36.88
N THR A 54 6.73 -4.09 -36.85
CA THR A 54 7.41 -3.40 -37.96
C THR A 54 7.49 -4.27 -39.21
N LEU A 55 7.67 -5.57 -39.04
CA LEU A 55 7.86 -6.54 -40.13
C LEU A 55 6.57 -7.03 -40.81
N TRP A 56 5.42 -6.46 -40.45
CA TRP A 56 4.14 -6.79 -41.08
C TRP A 56 4.07 -6.25 -42.53
N PRO A 57 3.57 -7.03 -43.51
CA PRO A 57 2.81 -8.29 -43.36
C PRO A 57 3.58 -9.60 -43.52
N GLU A 58 4.78 -9.59 -44.09
CA GLU A 58 5.43 -10.83 -44.58
C GLU A 58 6.15 -11.63 -43.49
N SER A 59 6.77 -10.96 -42.52
CA SER A 59 7.56 -11.59 -41.45
C SER A 59 7.11 -11.12 -40.06
N ASP A 60 5.80 -10.93 -39.90
CA ASP A 60 5.23 -10.40 -38.68
C ASP A 60 5.24 -11.42 -37.53
N CYS A 61 5.49 -10.95 -36.29
CA CYS A 61 5.38 -11.81 -35.11
C CYS A 61 3.95 -11.88 -34.55
N LYS A 62 2.94 -11.45 -35.32
CA LYS A 62 1.53 -11.34 -34.92
C LYS A 62 1.30 -10.51 -33.66
N PHE A 63 2.21 -9.57 -33.39
CA PHE A 63 2.08 -8.64 -32.28
C PHE A 63 0.99 -7.61 -32.60
N PHE A 64 0.07 -7.44 -31.66
CA PHE A 64 -1.04 -6.52 -31.79
C PHE A 64 -1.50 -6.04 -30.41
N ILE A 65 -1.63 -4.73 -30.22
CA ILE A 65 -2.30 -4.14 -29.05
C ILE A 65 -2.96 -2.82 -29.44
N TRP A 66 -4.17 -2.59 -28.95
CA TRP A 66 -4.88 -1.31 -29.11
C TRP A 66 -4.17 -0.19 -28.35
N LYS A 67 -4.07 1.00 -28.97
CA LYS A 67 -3.39 2.15 -28.37
C LYS A 67 -4.05 2.56 -27.05
N GLU A 68 -5.38 2.48 -26.95
CA GLU A 68 -6.10 2.90 -25.73
C GLU A 68 -5.67 2.08 -24.50
N TYR A 69 -5.28 0.81 -24.67
CA TYR A 69 -4.77 0.01 -23.55
C TYR A 69 -3.36 0.43 -23.14
N VAL A 70 -2.53 0.79 -24.11
CA VAL A 70 -1.18 1.31 -23.88
C VAL A 70 -1.24 2.67 -23.18
N ASP A 71 -2.14 3.55 -23.64
CA ASP A 71 -2.34 4.88 -23.07
C ASP A 71 -2.83 4.81 -21.61
N VAL A 72 -3.70 3.84 -21.27
CA VAL A 72 -4.11 3.58 -19.88
C VAL A 72 -2.91 3.14 -19.04
N MET A 73 -2.07 2.24 -19.55
CA MET A 73 -0.88 1.76 -18.84
C MET A 73 0.15 2.88 -18.61
N PHE A 74 0.37 3.76 -19.59
CA PHE A 74 1.24 4.92 -19.43
C PHE A 74 0.60 6.03 -18.57
N GLY A 75 -0.72 6.15 -18.59
CA GLY A 75 -1.49 7.14 -17.84
C GLY A 75 -1.62 6.85 -16.33
N GLU A 76 -1.40 5.61 -15.90
CA GLU A 76 -1.38 5.22 -14.48
C GLU A 76 -0.24 5.83 -13.65
N GLY A 77 0.66 6.63 -14.26
CA GLY A 77 1.58 7.50 -13.55
C GLY A 77 0.89 8.49 -12.57
N SER A 78 -0.40 8.75 -12.77
CA SER A 78 -1.25 9.50 -11.82
C SER A 78 -1.52 8.73 -10.51
N ASN A 79 -1.75 7.42 -10.58
CA ASN A 79 -1.91 6.57 -9.40
C ASN A 79 -0.58 6.38 -8.66
N PHE A 80 0.54 6.28 -9.37
CA PHE A 80 1.85 6.05 -8.75
C PHE A 80 2.23 7.18 -7.79
N LYS A 81 2.13 8.45 -8.21
CA LYS A 81 2.44 9.60 -7.34
C LYS A 81 1.51 9.69 -6.13
N GLN A 82 0.23 9.36 -6.32
CA GLN A 82 -0.72 9.32 -5.21
C GLN A 82 -0.38 8.20 -4.23
N LEU A 83 0.02 7.03 -4.74
CA LEU A 83 0.42 5.88 -3.94
C LEU A 83 1.73 6.17 -3.17
N GLU A 84 2.69 6.83 -3.81
CA GLU A 84 3.94 7.26 -3.19
C GLU A 84 3.68 8.24 -2.03
N MET A 85 2.82 9.25 -2.23
CA MET A 85 2.41 10.15 -1.15
C MET A 85 1.67 9.43 -0.02
N LYS A 86 0.80 8.47 -0.33
CA LYS A 86 0.11 7.64 0.67
C LYS A 86 1.10 6.79 1.47
N ASN A 87 2.06 6.15 0.82
CA ASN A 87 3.08 5.34 1.48
C ASN A 87 3.91 6.19 2.44
N LYS A 88 4.37 7.37 1.99
CA LYS A 88 5.10 8.31 2.85
C LYS A 88 4.28 8.80 4.06
N SER A 89 2.99 9.06 3.85
CA SER A 89 2.07 9.43 4.95
C SER A 89 1.87 8.29 5.94
N LEU A 90 1.77 7.05 5.46
CA LEU A 90 1.66 5.87 6.32
C LEU A 90 2.93 5.63 7.13
N GLU A 91 4.10 5.83 6.55
CA GLU A 91 5.39 5.73 7.26
C GLU A 91 5.46 6.72 8.42
N LEU A 92 5.12 7.99 8.19
CA LEU A 92 5.04 9.00 9.25
C LEU A 92 4.03 8.62 10.34
N LYS A 93 2.89 8.05 9.95
CA LYS A 93 1.87 7.60 10.91
C LYS A 93 2.35 6.42 11.76
N ILE A 94 3.08 5.49 11.17
CA ILE A 94 3.70 4.37 11.89
C ILE A 94 4.73 4.88 12.90
N GLU A 95 5.56 5.85 12.51
CA GLU A 95 6.56 6.44 13.38
C GLU A 95 5.93 7.18 14.57
N ASN A 96 4.92 8.02 14.31
CA ASN A 96 4.18 8.71 15.38
C ASN A 96 3.54 7.72 16.36
N LEU A 97 2.85 6.69 15.85
CA LEU A 97 2.24 5.66 16.70
C LEU A 97 3.28 4.87 17.51
N LYS A 98 4.47 4.66 16.95
CA LYS A 98 5.57 4.00 17.64
C LYS A 98 6.10 4.86 18.79
N MET A 99 6.20 6.17 18.60
CA MET A 99 6.58 7.13 19.63
C MET A 99 5.55 7.20 20.75
N ASP A 100 4.25 7.32 20.41
CA ASP A 100 3.15 7.34 21.39
C ASP A 100 3.13 6.07 22.24
N LYS A 101 3.34 4.91 21.60
CA LYS A 101 3.44 3.63 22.32
C LYS A 101 4.60 3.61 23.31
N MET A 102 5.77 4.14 22.93
CA MET A 102 6.92 4.21 23.85
C MET A 102 6.66 5.14 25.03
N LEU A 103 6.01 6.28 24.81
CA LEU A 103 5.65 7.21 25.87
C LEU A 103 4.66 6.56 26.85
N LEU A 104 3.59 5.97 26.34
CA LEU A 104 2.60 5.24 27.16
C LEU A 104 3.25 4.08 27.92
N GLN A 105 4.19 3.36 27.33
CA GLN A 105 4.93 2.30 28.03
C GLN A 105 5.78 2.85 29.18
N THR A 106 6.42 4.00 28.96
CA THR A 106 7.25 4.67 29.97
C THR A 106 6.39 5.16 31.14
N GLU A 107 5.26 5.81 30.86
CA GLU A 107 4.31 6.25 31.87
C GLU A 107 3.73 5.08 32.66
N ASN A 108 3.30 4.02 31.97
CA ASN A 108 2.80 2.81 32.63
C ASN A 108 3.84 2.18 33.56
N LYS A 109 5.12 2.16 33.15
CA LYS A 109 6.21 1.67 34.00
C LYS A 109 6.41 2.56 35.23
N CYS A 110 6.38 3.88 35.05
CA CYS A 110 6.50 4.85 36.15
C CYS A 110 5.35 4.71 37.16
N LEU A 111 4.11 4.62 36.67
CA LEU A 111 2.92 4.43 37.50
C LEU A 111 2.97 3.10 38.27
N LYS A 112 3.38 2.00 37.62
CA LYS A 112 3.57 0.70 38.30
C LYS A 112 4.60 0.79 39.44
N ASN A 113 5.69 1.52 39.24
CA ASN A 113 6.70 1.72 40.29
C ASN A 113 6.16 2.56 41.45
N LYS A 114 5.40 3.64 41.16
CA LYS A 114 4.73 4.44 42.19
C LYS A 114 3.73 3.62 42.99
N LEU A 115 2.94 2.77 42.33
CA LEU A 115 1.98 1.88 42.99
C LEU A 115 2.69 0.85 43.88
N LYS A 116 3.77 0.20 43.40
CA LYS A 116 4.59 -0.71 44.21
C LYS A 116 5.15 -0.01 45.45
N PHE A 117 5.68 1.20 45.28
CA PHE A 117 6.21 1.98 46.40
C PHE A 117 5.11 2.33 47.43
N LYS A 118 3.93 2.74 46.96
CA LYS A 118 2.78 3.01 47.85
C LYS A 118 2.31 1.75 48.57
N SER A 119 2.23 0.62 47.88
CA SER A 119 1.91 -0.69 48.47
C SER A 119 2.91 -1.07 49.56
N ASN A 120 4.21 -0.98 49.29
CA ASN A 120 5.26 -1.31 50.26
C ASN A 120 5.19 -0.40 51.50
N LYS A 121 4.93 0.89 51.34
CA LYS A 121 4.74 1.82 52.46
C LYS A 121 3.56 1.42 53.35
N VAL A 122 2.44 1.03 52.76
CA VAL A 122 1.25 0.56 53.50
C VAL A 122 1.57 -0.73 54.26
N SER A 123 2.27 -1.68 53.63
CA SER A 123 2.69 -2.92 54.31
C SER A 123 3.62 -2.68 55.48
N VAL A 124 4.61 -1.78 55.36
CA VAL A 124 5.53 -1.45 56.47
C VAL A 124 4.79 -0.77 57.61
N ALA A 125 3.91 0.20 57.31
CA ALA A 125 3.10 0.86 58.33
C ALA A 125 2.21 -0.13 59.10
N ALA A 126 1.61 -1.10 58.42
CA ALA A 126 0.82 -2.14 59.05
C ALA A 126 1.66 -3.02 60.00
N ILE A 127 2.85 -3.43 59.59
CA ILE A 127 3.76 -4.24 60.44
C ILE A 127 4.16 -3.45 61.70
N VAL A 128 4.52 -2.18 61.56
CA VAL A 128 4.91 -1.33 62.69
C VAL A 128 3.75 -1.18 63.69
N LEU A 129 2.52 -1.00 63.21
CA LEU A 129 1.34 -0.94 64.07
C LEU A 129 1.11 -2.26 64.83
N VAL A 130 1.25 -3.41 64.17
CA VAL A 130 1.09 -4.72 64.80
C VAL A 130 2.16 -4.96 65.87
N LEU A 131 3.43 -4.66 65.57
CA LEU A 131 4.54 -4.82 66.52
C LEU A 131 4.40 -3.88 67.72
N GLY A 132 3.98 -2.62 67.49
CA GLY A 132 3.72 -1.66 68.55
C GLY A 132 2.59 -2.12 69.49
N ALA A 133 1.51 -2.66 68.92
CA ALA A 133 0.42 -3.24 69.70
C ALA A 133 0.89 -4.45 70.53
N MET A 134 1.67 -5.37 69.93
CA MET A 134 2.21 -6.53 70.65
C MET A 134 3.15 -6.14 71.80
N TYR A 135 4.03 -5.15 71.60
CA TYR A 135 4.93 -4.68 72.64
C TYR A 135 4.16 -4.08 73.81
N TRP A 136 3.12 -3.29 73.52
CA TRP A 136 2.28 -2.70 74.56
C TRP A 136 1.57 -3.77 75.40
N TYR A 137 1.01 -4.79 74.76
CA TYR A 137 0.40 -5.94 75.43
C TYR A 137 1.35 -6.79 76.30
N PHE A 138 2.66 -6.70 76.10
CA PHE A 138 3.65 -7.51 76.82
C PHE A 138 4.29 -6.75 77.99
N VAL A 139 4.13 -5.42 78.02
CA VAL A 139 4.73 -4.52 79.02
C VAL A 139 3.73 -4.14 80.12
N ASP A 140 2.42 -4.29 79.85
CA ASP A 140 1.33 -4.25 80.85
C ASP A 140 1.01 -5.66 81.38
#